data_AF-A0A1G9MUN6-F1
#
_entry.id   AF-A0A1G9MUN6-F1
#
_cell.length_a   1.000
_cell.length_b   1.000
_cell.length_c   1.000
_cell.angle_alpha   90.00
_cell.angle_beta   90.00
_cell.angle_gamma   90.00
#
_symmetry.space_group_name_H-M   'P 1'
#
loop_
_entity.id
_entity.type
_entity.pdbx_description
1 polymer ?
#
loop_
_entity_poly.entity_id
_entity_poly.type
_entity_poly.pdbx_seq_one_letter_code
_entity_poly.pdbx_strand_id
1 'polypeptide(L)' 'MAYTTDDLAQIRKAILDLASGLRVARVTKDGRTIEYSGSADLDKLREVERQIISYLDTGKARRTRTRYVTTSKGL' A
#
# COMPACT_ATOMS: atom_id res chain seq x y z
N MET A 1 8.21 -9.74 -2.46
CA MET A 1 7.31 -8.98 -3.35
C MET A 1 7.24 -7.56 -2.84
N ALA A 2 7.47 -6.58 -3.71
CA ALA A 2 7.32 -5.16 -3.39
C ALA A 2 5.96 -4.70 -3.90
N TYR A 3 5.20 -4.00 -3.07
CA TYR A 3 3.95 -3.38 -3.50
C TYR A 3 4.27 -2.15 -4.34
N THR A 4 3.55 -1.97 -5.45
CA THR A 4 3.72 -0.85 -6.38
C THR A 4 2.57 0.15 -6.26
N THR A 5 2.74 1.33 -6.87
CA THR A 5 1.66 2.32 -6.96
C THR A 5 0.53 1.87 -7.89
N ASP A 6 0.80 0.97 -8.84
CA ASP A 6 -0.23 0.39 -9.70
C ASP A 6 -1.16 -0.53 -8.90
N ASP A 7 -0.60 -1.36 -8.02
CA ASP A 7 -1.37 -2.23 -7.12
C ASP A 7 -2.36 -1.42 -6.26
N LEU A 8 -1.92 -0.25 -5.78
CA LEU A 8 -2.77 0.65 -4.99
C LEU A 8 -3.94 1.20 -5.82
N ALA A 9 -3.70 1.55 -7.09
CA ALA A 9 -4.74 2.05 -7.98
C ALA A 9 -5.77 0.96 -8.30
N GLN A 10 -5.33 -0.27 -8.53
CA GLN A 10 -6.22 -1.41 -8.77
C GLN A 10 -7.11 -1.72 -7.57
N ILE A 11 -6.55 -1.71 -6.36
CA ILE A 11 -7.33 -1.97 -5.13
C ILE A 11 -8.34 -0.85 -4.86
N ARG A 12 -7.96 0.41 -5.05
CA ARG A 12 -8.90 1.54 -4.92
C ARG A 12 -10.06 1.44 -5.90
N LYS A 13 -9.78 1.05 -7.15
CA LYS A 13 -10.82 0.80 -8.14
C LYS A 13 -11.75 -0.33 -7.68
N ALA A 14 -11.21 -1.45 -7.20
CA ALA A 14 -12.01 -2.55 -6.69
C ALA A 14 -12.89 -2.16 -5.47
N ILE A 15 -12.39 -1.32 -4.57
CA ILE A 15 -13.16 -0.78 -3.44
C ILE A 15 -14.31 0.09 -3.94
N LEU A 16 -14.05 0.99 -4.90
CA LEU A 16 -15.08 1.85 -5.48
C LEU A 16 -16.13 1.03 -6.23
N ASP A 17 -15.71 0.02 -6.99
CA ASP A 17 -16.60 -0.87 -7.71
C ASP A 17 -17.55 -1.58 -6.75
N LEU A 18 -17.02 -2.21 -5.68
CA LEU A 18 -17.87 -2.85 -4.66
C LEU A 18 -18.76 -1.86 -3.90
N ALA A 19 -18.23 -0.68 -3.56
CA ALA A 19 -19.00 0.36 -2.87
C ALA A 19 -20.13 0.94 -3.75
N SER A 20 -19.93 0.96 -5.07
CA SER A 20 -20.93 1.42 -6.06
C SER A 20 -22.05 0.40 -6.30
N GLY A 21 -21.97 -0.79 -5.69
CA GLY A 21 -22.98 -1.83 -5.79
C GLY A 21 -22.65 -2.95 -6.77
N LEU A 22 -21.45 -2.98 -7.35
CA LEU A 22 -20.98 -4.17 -8.05
C LEU A 22 -20.80 -5.30 -7.04
N ARG A 23 -21.27 -6.50 -7.41
CA ARG A 23 -21.21 -7.66 -6.52
C ARG A 23 -19.83 -8.31 -6.47
N VAL A 24 -19.02 -8.08 -7.50
CA VAL A 24 -17.70 -8.70 -7.68
C VAL A 24 -16.72 -7.67 -8.22
N ALA A 25 -15.55 -7.56 -7.59
CA ALA A 25 -14.41 -6.84 -8.12
C ALA A 25 -13.23 -7.80 -8.34
N ARG A 26 -12.52 -7.62 -9.45
CA ARG A 26 -11.34 -8.44 -9.80
C ARG A 26 -10.09 -7.60 -9.67
N VAL A 27 -9.10 -8.14 -8.96
CA VAL A 27 -7.77 -7.54 -8.86
C VAL A 27 -6.76 -8.53 -9.42
N THR A 28 -5.95 -8.09 -10.37
CA THR A 28 -4.91 -8.94 -10.97
C THR A 28 -3.57 -8.55 -10.40
N LYS A 29 -3.00 -9.41 -9.58
CA LYS A 29 -1.70 -9.20 -8.95
C LYS A 29 -0.74 -10.32 -9.33
N ASP A 30 0.44 -9.96 -9.84
CA ASP A 30 1.51 -10.91 -10.18
C ASP A 30 1.02 -12.06 -11.09
N GLY A 31 0.14 -11.76 -12.05
CA GLY A 31 -0.45 -12.73 -12.98
C GLY A 31 -1.56 -13.60 -12.38
N ARG A 32 -1.91 -13.41 -11.10
CA ARG A 32 -3.06 -14.06 -10.45
C ARG A 32 -4.21 -13.09 -10.33
N THR A 33 -5.37 -13.50 -10.83
CA THR A 33 -6.60 -12.73 -10.66
C THR A 33 -7.33 -13.24 -9.43
N ILE A 34 -7.51 -12.36 -8.46
CA ILE A 34 -8.28 -12.63 -7.24
C ILE A 34 -9.62 -11.93 -7.39
N GLU A 35 -10.70 -12.68 -7.16
CA GLU A 35 -12.06 -12.15 -7.17
C GLU A 35 -12.49 -11.88 -5.73
N TYR A 36 -13.04 -10.69 -5.50
CA TYR A 36 -13.60 -10.25 -4.23
C TYR A 36 -15.10 -10.04 -4.41
N SER A 37 -15.93 -10.59 -3.53
CA SER A 37 -17.38 -10.55 -3.67
C SER A 37 -18.10 -10.16 -2.38
N GLY A 38 -18.96 -9.15 -2.47
CA GLY A 38 -19.83 -8.71 -1.37
C GLY A 38 -19.16 -7.87 -0.29
N SER A 39 -19.92 -7.62 0.78
CA SER A 39 -19.59 -6.63 1.82
C SER A 39 -18.43 -7.04 2.73
N ALA A 40 -18.27 -8.35 2.99
CA ALA A 40 -17.22 -8.87 3.87
C ALA A 40 -15.81 -8.72 3.26
N ASP A 41 -15.72 -8.69 1.93
CA ASP A 41 -14.45 -8.51 1.23
C ASP A 41 -14.05 -7.03 1.10
N LEU A 42 -14.98 -6.11 1.32
CA LEU A 42 -14.69 -4.67 1.35
C LEU A 42 -13.76 -4.30 2.50
N ASP A 43 -13.96 -4.89 3.68
CA ASP A 43 -13.08 -4.68 4.83
C ASP A 43 -11.68 -5.24 4.59
N LYS A 44 -11.59 -6.42 3.95
CA LYS A 44 -10.32 -7.02 3.54
C LYS A 44 -9.57 -6.12 2.55
N LEU A 45 -10.26 -5.59 1.54
CA LEU A 45 -9.65 -4.69 0.55
C LEU A 45 -9.13 -3.39 1.20
N ARG A 46 -9.85 -2.84 2.17
CA ARG A 46 -9.38 -1.68 2.96
C ARG A 46 -8.16 -2.02 3.83
N GLU A 47 -8.09 -3.23 4.35
CA GLU A 47 -6.90 -3.69 5.07
C GLU A 47 -5.69 -3.79 4.13
N VAL A 48 -5.86 -4.40 2.95
CA VAL A 48 -4.79 -4.46 1.95
C VAL A 48 -4.36 -3.06 1.50
N GLU A 49 -5.30 -2.14 1.28
CA GLU A 49 -4.98 -0.73 0.96
C GLU A 49 -4.08 -0.12 2.04
N ARG A 50 -4.43 -0.28 3.32
CA ARG A 50 -3.62 0.23 4.44
C ARG A 50 -2.24 -0.41 4.50
N GLN A 51 -2.13 -1.71 4.26
CA GLN A 51 -0.84 -2.41 4.22
C GLN A 51 0.05 -1.89 3.09
N ILE A 52 -0.52 -1.64 1.90
CA ILE A 52 0.22 -1.10 0.75
C ILE A 52 0.69 0.32 1.04
N ILE A 53 -0.17 1.18 1.58
CA ILE A 53 0.21 2.55 1.96
C ILE A 53 1.34 2.51 2.99
N SER A 54 1.21 1.68 4.02
CA SER A 54 2.25 1.51 5.05
C SER A 54 3.58 1.02 4.46
N TYR A 55 3.53 0.06 3.54
CA TYR A 55 4.73 -0.43 2.83
C TYR A 55 5.39 0.65 1.96
N LEU A 56 4.59 1.42 1.22
CA LEU A 56 5.10 2.52 0.38
C LEU A 56 5.64 3.69 1.22
N ASP A 57 5.09 3.92 2.40
CA ASP A 57 5.50 4.99 3.32
C ASP A 57 6.74 4.62 4.15
N THR A 58 6.87 3.35 4.57
CA THR A 58 8.07 2.84 5.25
C THR A 58 9.32 2.86 4.37
N GLY A 59 9.17 2.86 3.05
CA GLY A 59 10.28 3.14 2.12
C GLY A 59 10.78 4.60 2.15
N LYS A 60 10.00 5.55 2.71
CA LYS A 60 10.29 6.99 2.73
C LYS A 60 10.80 7.53 4.06
N ALA A 61 10.57 6.85 5.19
CA ALA A 61 11.02 7.28 6.52
C ALA A 61 12.14 6.34 7.03
N ARG A 62 13.31 6.77 7.52
CA ARG A 62 13.78 8.06 7.98
C ARG A 62 15.30 8.01 7.81
N ARG A 63 15.88 8.71 6.82
CA ARG A 63 17.33 8.88 6.74
C ARG A 63 17.73 9.76 7.91
N THR A 64 17.95 9.14 9.08
CA THR A 64 18.51 9.80 10.25
C THR A 64 19.91 10.25 9.87
N ARG A 65 20.00 11.48 9.35
CA ARG A 65 21.26 12.23 9.33
C ARG A 65 21.59 12.55 10.79
N THR A 66 22.13 11.58 11.51
CA THR A 66 23.06 11.87 12.60
C THR A 66 24.22 12.61 11.94
N ARG A 67 24.13 13.94 11.93
CA ARG A 67 25.27 14.81 11.64
C ARG A 67 26.26 14.51 12.76
N TYR A 68 27.34 13.82 12.43
CA TYR A 68 28.54 13.80 13.27
C TYR A 68 28.99 15.26 13.41
N VAL A 69 28.70 15.87 14.56
CA VAL A 69 29.29 17.14 14.93
C VAL A 69 30.72 16.80 15.37
N THR A 70 31.64 16.78 14.40
CA THR A 70 33.07 16.79 14.70
C THR A 70 33.40 18.19 15.20
N THR A 71 33.40 18.39 16.51
CA THR A 71 34.03 19.57 17.09
C THR A 71 35.53 19.42 16.93
N SER A 72 36.08 20.11 15.94
CA SER A 72 37.51 20.38 15.79
C SER A 72 37.98 21.33 16.89
N LYS A 73 38.16 20.79 18.09
CA LYS A 73 39.15 21.27 19.06
C LYS A 73 39.87 19.99 19.50
N GLY A 74 40.93 19.52 18.86
CA GLY A 74 41.97 20.28 18.19
C GLY A 74 42.87 20.94 19.23
N LEU A 75 43.62 20.09 19.93
CA LEU A 75 44.86 20.34 20.70
C LEU A 75 44.72 21.10 22.02
#